data_AF-A0A1C6K436-F1
#
_entry.id   AF-A0A1C6K436-F1
#
_cell.length_a   1.000
_cell.length_b   1.000
_cell.length_c   1.000
_cell.angle_alpha   90.00
_cell.angle_beta   90.00
_cell.angle_gamma   90.00
#
_symmetry.space_group_name_H-M   'P 1'
#
loop_
_entity.id
_entity.type
_entity.pdbx_description
1 polymer ?
#
loop_
_entity_poly.entity_id
_entity_poly.type
_entity_poly.pdbx_seq_one_letter_code
_entity_poly.pdbx_strand_id
1 'polypeptide(L)'
;MAPKKKEKNLKRSNIITLKLTDIELAVLNEAADVTGLSRSEYVRKLLLEKQINHQIEVVADMNDLRKLVSEYGKIGSNLNQIAKHFNSGGSQSRAIENEIHQCIMNLFL
;
A
#
# COMPACT_ATOMS: atom_id res chain seq x y z
N MET A 1 -10.62 26.04 17.62
CA MET A 1 -10.88 25.17 16.44
C MET A 1 -12.38 24.91 16.36
N ALA A 2 -13.04 25.34 15.29
CA ALA A 2 -14.46 25.04 15.08
C ALA A 2 -14.63 23.56 14.72
N PRO A 3 -15.64 22.85 15.25
CA PRO A 3 -15.84 21.45 14.95
C PRO A 3 -16.24 21.29 13.47
N LYS A 4 -15.57 20.38 12.75
CA LYS A 4 -15.99 19.98 11.39
C LYS A 4 -17.44 19.52 11.46
N LYS A 5 -18.33 20.24 10.79
CA LYS A 5 -19.75 19.91 10.64
C LYS A 5 -19.81 18.51 10.01
N LYS A 6 -20.25 17.49 10.75
CA LYS A 6 -20.60 16.18 10.16
C LYS A 6 -21.70 16.45 9.14
N GLU A 7 -21.43 16.20 7.86
CA GLU A 7 -22.46 16.27 6.82
C GLU A 7 -23.62 15.37 7.26
N LYS A 8 -24.79 15.98 7.48
CA LYS A 8 -26.02 15.21 7.69
C LYS A 8 -26.15 14.32 6.46
N ASN A 9 -26.28 13.01 6.67
CA ASN A 9 -26.65 12.05 5.62
C ASN A 9 -27.97 12.53 5.00
N LEU A 10 -27.89 13.37 3.97
CA LEU A 10 -29.02 13.87 3.22
C LEU A 10 -29.64 12.65 2.54
N LYS A 11 -30.88 12.33 2.92
CA LYS A 11 -31.64 11.26 2.25
C LYS A 11 -31.72 11.60 0.77
N ARG A 12 -31.22 10.69 -0.08
CA ARG A 12 -31.27 10.83 -1.52
C ARG A 12 -32.67 10.40 -1.99
N SER A 13 -33.54 11.37 -2.28
CA SER A 13 -34.94 11.15 -2.66
C SER A 13 -35.21 11.21 -4.16
N ASN A 14 -34.27 11.75 -4.94
CA ASN A 14 -34.45 11.96 -6.38
C ASN A 14 -33.98 10.74 -7.16
N ILE A 15 -34.78 10.31 -8.15
CA ILE A 15 -34.51 9.14 -9.00
C ILE A 15 -34.15 9.63 -10.41
N ILE A 16 -33.10 9.06 -10.98
CA ILE A 16 -32.70 9.25 -12.37
C ILE A 16 -32.75 7.88 -13.05
N THR A 17 -33.44 7.78 -14.18
CA THR A 17 -33.54 6.54 -14.96
C THR A 17 -32.87 6.72 -16.31
N LEU A 18 -32.04 5.73 -16.70
CA LEU A 18 -31.33 5.68 -17.98
C LEU A 18 -31.69 4.37 -18.68
N LYS A 19 -31.87 4.41 -20.00
CA LYS A 19 -31.95 3.20 -20.83
C LYS A 19 -30.58 2.96 -21.45
N LEU A 20 -30.08 1.75 -21.27
CA LEU A 20 -28.81 1.28 -21.80
C LEU A 20 -29.08 0.07 -22.70
N THR A 21 -28.25 -0.10 -23.71
CA THR A 21 -28.11 -1.37 -24.42
C THR A 21 -27.46 -2.41 -23.52
N ASP A 22 -27.60 -3.70 -23.86
CA ASP A 22 -26.99 -4.78 -23.09
C ASP A 22 -25.46 -4.64 -22.98
N ILE A 23 -24.83 -4.12 -24.03
CA ILE A 23 -23.38 -3.87 -24.09
C ILE A 23 -22.98 -2.76 -23.12
N GLU A 24 -23.68 -1.63 -23.15
CA GLU A 24 -23.38 -0.50 -22.25
C GLU A 24 -23.61 -0.88 -20.77
N LEU A 25 -24.63 -1.72 -20.50
CA LEU A 25 -24.87 -2.24 -19.16
C LEU A 25 -23.76 -3.18 -18.69
N ALA A 26 -23.25 -4.04 -19.58
CA ALA A 26 -22.14 -4.94 -19.27
C ALA A 26 -20.86 -4.14 -18.92
N VAL A 27 -20.53 -3.14 -19.74
CA VAL A 27 -19.37 -2.25 -19.48
C VAL A 27 -19.52 -1.51 -18.15
N LEU A 28 -20.73 -1.04 -17.82
CA LEU A 28 -20.99 -0.37 -16.55
C LEU A 28 -20.80 -1.30 -15.35
N ASN A 29 -21.28 -2.55 -15.44
CA ASN A 29 -21.14 -3.53 -14.37
C ASN A 29 -19.67 -3.90 -14.16
N GLU A 30 -18.95 -4.19 -15.24
CA GLU A 30 -17.52 -4.50 -15.18
C GLU A 30 -16.74 -3.36 -14.51
N ALA A 31 -16.95 -2.11 -14.94
CA ALA A 31 -16.24 -0.98 -14.37
C ALA A 31 -16.59 -0.73 -12.88
N ALA A 32 -17.83 -0.99 -12.47
CA ALA A 32 -18.21 -0.96 -11.06
C ALA A 32 -17.52 -2.07 -10.25
N ASP A 33 -17.44 -3.28 -10.81
CA ASP A 33 -16.80 -4.43 -10.17
C ASP A 33 -15.29 -4.22 -9.98
N VAL A 34 -14.58 -3.72 -11.01
CA VAL A 34 -13.14 -3.44 -10.91
C VAL A 34 -12.86 -2.37 -9.83
N THR A 35 -13.73 -1.36 -9.70
CA THR A 35 -13.58 -0.31 -8.68
C THR A 35 -14.03 -0.72 -7.27
N GLY A 36 -14.63 -1.90 -7.12
CA GLY A 36 -15.20 -2.36 -5.84
C GLY A 36 -16.37 -1.53 -5.34
N LEU A 37 -16.99 -0.72 -6.22
CA LEU A 37 -18.10 0.17 -5.88
C LEU A 37 -19.43 -0.46 -6.29
N SER A 38 -20.50 -0.15 -5.55
CA SER A 38 -21.84 -0.46 -6.05
C SER A 38 -22.13 0.33 -7.33
N ARG A 39 -22.91 -0.24 -8.25
CA ARG A 39 -23.30 0.42 -9.52
C ARG A 39 -23.81 1.84 -9.31
N SER A 40 -24.67 2.05 -8.29
CA SER A 40 -25.22 3.37 -7.97
C SER A 40 -24.19 4.36 -7.44
N GLU A 41 -23.13 3.87 -6.80
CA GLU A 41 -22.03 4.70 -6.31
C GLU A 41 -21.03 5.04 -7.41
N TYR A 42 -20.72 4.07 -8.26
CA TYR A 42 -19.92 4.25 -9.47
C TYR A 42 -20.52 5.32 -10.39
N VAL A 43 -21.81 5.19 -10.75
CA VAL A 43 -22.53 6.17 -11.57
C VAL A 43 -22.58 7.55 -10.91
N ARG A 44 -22.71 7.59 -9.58
CA ARG A 44 -22.74 8.85 -8.83
C ARG A 44 -21.39 9.58 -8.86
N LYS A 45 -20.28 8.85 -8.70
CA LYS A 45 -18.93 9.42 -8.83
C LYS A 45 -18.70 9.93 -10.26
N LEU A 46 -19.13 9.18 -11.29
CA LEU A 46 -19.09 9.68 -12.68
C LEU A 46 -19.83 11.00 -12.85
N LEU A 47 -21.07 11.09 -12.34
CA LEU A 47 -21.92 12.27 -12.49
C LEU A 47 -21.40 13.50 -11.74
N LEU A 48 -20.87 13.32 -10.53
CA LEU A 48 -20.48 14.42 -9.64
C LEU A 48 -19.01 14.83 -9.80
N GLU A 49 -18.12 13.87 -9.99
CA GLU A 49 -16.66 14.08 -9.90
C GLU A 49 -15.99 14.15 -11.28
N LYS A 50 -16.70 13.82 -12.38
CA LYS A 50 -16.22 13.75 -13.79
C LYS A 50 -15.03 12.81 -14.04
N GLN A 51 -14.19 12.54 -13.05
CA GLN A 51 -13.11 11.56 -13.03
C GLN A 51 -13.36 10.57 -11.90
N ILE A 52 -13.56 9.30 -12.25
CA ILE A 52 -13.39 8.25 -11.25
C ILE A 52 -11.89 8.00 -11.15
N ASN A 53 -11.29 8.55 -10.10
CA ASN A 53 -9.95 8.12 -9.72
C ASN A 53 -10.11 6.70 -9.18
N HIS A 54 -9.66 5.73 -9.99
CA HIS A 54 -9.59 4.34 -9.60
C HIS A 54 -8.56 4.22 -8.47
N GLN A 55 -9.02 4.42 -7.24
CA GLN A 55 -8.22 4.12 -6.06
C GLN A 55 -8.24 2.60 -5.92
N ILE A 56 -7.26 1.95 -6.53
CA ILE A 56 -6.88 0.59 -6.19
C ILE A 56 -6.37 0.68 -4.75
N GLU A 57 -7.25 0.44 -3.78
CA GLU A 57 -6.83 0.20 -2.42
C GLU A 57 -6.14 -1.16 -2.43
N VAL A 58 -4.81 -1.16 -2.58
CA VAL A 58 -4.00 -2.38 -2.46
C VAL A 58 -4.11 -2.83 -1.01
N VAL A 59 -5.13 -3.64 -0.70
CA VAL A 59 -5.21 -4.40 0.54
C VAL A 59 -4.22 -5.55 0.40
N ALA A 60 -2.93 -5.23 0.45
CA ALA A 60 -1.90 -6.24 0.61
C ALA A 60 -2.08 -6.86 1.98
N ASP A 61 -2.06 -8.20 2.06
CA ASP A 61 -1.92 -8.88 3.33
C ASP A 61 -0.56 -8.48 3.93
N MET A 62 -0.59 -7.49 4.82
CA MET A 62 0.60 -6.85 5.38
C MET A 62 1.38 -7.79 6.32
N ASN A 63 0.88 -8.99 6.58
CA ASN A 63 1.51 -9.93 7.52
C ASN A 63 2.90 -10.35 7.04
N ASP A 64 3.04 -10.71 5.76
CA ASP A 64 4.33 -11.17 5.24
C ASP A 64 5.30 -10.00 5.03
N LEU A 65 4.80 -8.83 4.64
CA LEU A 65 5.61 -7.62 4.58
C LEU A 65 6.12 -7.19 5.97
N ARG A 66 5.27 -7.31 7.00
CA ARG A 66 5.64 -7.00 8.38
C ARG A 66 6.66 -7.99 8.95
N LYS A 67 6.54 -9.29 8.62
CA LYS A 67 7.56 -10.29 8.97
C LYS A 67 8.88 -9.96 8.28
N LEU A 68 8.85 -9.62 7.00
CA LEU A 68 10.04 -9.23 6.25
C LEU A 68 10.74 -8.02 6.89
N VAL A 69 10.01 -6.94 7.14
CA VAL A 69 10.55 -5.73 7.78
C VAL A 69 11.13 -6.03 9.18
N SER A 70 10.48 -6.92 9.94
CA SER A 70 10.97 -7.36 11.25
C SER A 70 12.32 -8.10 11.14
N GLU A 71 12.47 -9.02 10.19
CA GLU A 71 13.74 -9.74 9.98
C GLU A 71 14.86 -8.79 9.53
N TYR A 72 14.57 -7.85 8.62
CA TYR A 72 15.53 -6.81 8.23
C TYR A 72 15.93 -5.92 9.42
N GLY A 73 15.00 -5.61 10.33
CA GLY A 73 15.29 -4.87 11.55
C GLY A 73 16.27 -5.61 12.48
N LYS A 74 16.12 -6.93 12.62
CA LYS A 74 17.05 -7.77 13.39
C LYS A 74 18.45 -7.80 12.76
N ILE A 75 18.53 -7.96 11.44
CA ILE A 75 19.79 -7.91 10.68
C ILE A 75 20.48 -6.55 10.90
N GLY A 76 19.75 -5.45 10.75
CA GLY A 76 20.27 -4.10 10.97
C GLY A 76 20.78 -3.88 12.40
N SER A 77 20.07 -4.41 13.40
CA SER A 77 20.51 -4.34 14.80
C SER A 77 21.83 -5.09 15.04
N ASN A 78 21.97 -6.29 14.46
CA ASN A 78 23.21 -7.07 14.55
C ASN A 78 24.37 -6.35 13.87
N LEU A 79 24.16 -5.77 12.68
CA LEU A 79 25.16 -4.96 11.98
C LEU A 79 25.58 -3.75 12.80
N ASN A 80 24.64 -3.08 13.45
CA ASN A 80 24.94 -1.94 14.31
C ASN A 80 25.77 -2.34 15.55
N GLN A 81 25.53 -3.53 16.12
CA GLN A 81 26.35 -4.06 17.21
C GLN A 81 27.77 -4.38 16.76
N ILE A 82 27.93 -5.00 15.58
CA ILE A 82 29.23 -5.27 14.97
C ILE A 82 29.99 -3.95 14.74
N ALA A 83 29.33 -2.96 14.12
CA ALA A 83 29.92 -1.64 13.89
C ALA A 83 30.32 -0.95 15.20
N LYS A 84 29.45 -1.00 16.23
CA LYS A 84 29.74 -0.43 17.55
C LYS A 84 30.95 -1.11 18.19
N HIS A 85 31.04 -2.44 18.13
CA HIS A 85 32.16 -3.20 18.68
C HIS A 85 33.49 -2.78 18.06
N PHE A 86 33.56 -2.66 16.73
CA PHE A 86 34.76 -2.18 16.04
C PHE A 86 35.08 -0.72 16.37
N ASN A 87 34.08 0.16 16.40
CA ASN A 87 34.28 1.58 16.74
C ASN A 87 34.76 1.79 18.19
N SER A 88 34.44 0.88 19.12
CA SER A 88 34.85 0.95 20.53
C SER A 88 36.22 0.33 20.84
N GLY A 89 37.01 -0.06 19.82
CA GLY A 89 38.35 -0.63 20.02
C GLY A 89 38.40 -2.16 20.15
N GLY A 90 37.38 -2.86 19.63
CA GLY A 90 37.40 -4.32 19.51
C GLY A 90 38.56 -4.82 18.62
N SER A 91 39.06 -6.03 18.87
CA SER A 91 40.17 -6.61 18.12
C SER A 91 39.79 -6.83 16.64
N GLN A 92 40.31 -5.99 15.75
CA GLN A 92 40.08 -6.09 14.31
C GLN A 92 41.09 -7.05 13.69
N SER A 93 40.69 -8.32 13.54
CA SER A 93 41.49 -9.29 12.78
C SER A 93 41.19 -9.14 11.29
N ARG A 94 42.23 -9.13 10.45
CA ARG A 94 42.11 -9.12 8.97
C ARG A 94 41.24 -10.26 8.43
N ALA A 95 41.14 -11.38 9.17
CA ALA A 95 40.27 -12.49 8.82
C ALA A 95 38.77 -12.10 8.88
N ILE A 96 38.38 -11.32 9.90
CA ILE A 96 36.99 -10.90 10.10
C ILE A 96 36.59 -9.85 9.06
N GLU A 97 37.51 -8.93 8.72
CA GLU A 97 37.30 -7.95 7.65
C GLU A 97 37.06 -8.62 6.30
N ASN A 98 37.87 -9.65 5.97
CA ASN A 98 37.70 -10.43 4.75
C ASN A 98 36.37 -11.21 4.73
N GLU A 99 35.95 -11.82 5.84
CA GLU A 99 34.66 -12.51 5.91
C GLU A 99 33.48 -11.55 5.71
N ILE A 100 33.51 -10.36 6.34
CA ILE A 100 32.48 -9.34 6.16
C ILE A 100 32.40 -8.90 4.70
N HIS A 101 33.54 -8.66 4.05
CA HIS A 101 33.57 -8.30 2.62
C HIS A 101 32.98 -9.40 1.73
N GLN A 102 33.30 -10.67 1.99
CA GLN A 102 32.74 -11.80 1.23
C GLN A 102 31.23 -11.94 1.44
N CYS A 103 30.74 -11.79 2.67
CA CYS A 103 29.30 -11.80 2.96
C CYS A 103 28.56 -10.65 2.24
N ILE A 104 29.13 -9.45 2.21
CA ILE A 104 28.55 -8.31 1.49
C ILE A 104 28.55 -8.58 -0.03
N MET A 105 29.62 -9.13 -0.59
CA MET A 105 29.68 -9.49 -2.01
C MET A 105 28.57 -10.50 -2.39
N ASN A 106 28.32 -11.50 -1.53
CA ASN A 106 27.29 -12.51 -1.74
C ASN A 106 25.84 -11.98 -1.62
N LEU A 107 25.63 -10.81 -1.01
CA LEU A 107 24.31 -10.17 -0.92
C LEU A 107 23.93 -9.44 -2.22
N PHE A 108 24.90 -9.13 -3.08
CA PHE A 108 24.69 -8.38 -4.34
C PHE A 108 24.86 -9.26 -5.60
N LEU A 109 25.13 -10.56 -5.44
CA LEU A 109 25.16 -11.58 -6.49
C LEU A 109 23.88 -12.41 -6.45
#